data_AF-A0A183FBH1-F1
#
_entry.id   AF-A0A183FBH1-F1
#
_cell.length_a   1.000
_cell.length_b   1.000
_cell.length_c   1.000
_cell.angle_alpha   90.00
_cell.angle_beta   90.00
_cell.angle_gamma   90.00
#
_symmetry.space_group_name_H-M   'P 1'
#
loop_
_entity.id
_entity.type
_entity.pdbx_description
1 polymer ?
#
loop_
_entity_poly.entity_id
_entity_poly.type
_entity_poly.pdbx_seq_one_letter_code
_entity_poly.pdbx_strand_id
1 'polypeptide(L)' 'LSAAVQWADLVVSAGGDGTFLTAAAAITDKTPVIGINTDPVGSV' A
#
# COMPACT_ATOMS: atom_id res chain seq x y z
N LEU A 1 -10.53 -4.78 1.27
CA LEU A 1 -9.08 -5.09 1.26
C LEU A 1 -8.69 -6.16 2.26
N SER A 2 -9.05 -6.07 3.56
CA SER A 2 -8.65 -7.06 4.59
C SER A 2 -8.72 -8.55 4.16
N ALA A 3 -9.83 -9.02 3.58
CA ALA A 3 -9.94 -10.40 3.11
C ALA A 3 -9.06 -10.74 1.87
N ALA A 4 -8.63 -9.74 1.10
CA ALA A 4 -7.85 -9.90 -0.13
C ALA A 4 -6.34 -9.94 0.10
N VAL A 5 -5.84 -9.62 1.30
CA VAL A 5 -4.40 -9.52 1.61
C VAL A 5 -3.89 -10.54 2.63
N GLN A 6 -4.74 -11.34 3.27
CA GLN A 6 -4.31 -12.31 4.30
C GLN A 6 -3.40 -13.43 3.78
N TRP A 7 -3.39 -13.70 2.47
CA TRP A 7 -2.54 -14.71 1.86
C TRP A 7 -1.19 -14.15 1.39
N ALA A 8 -1.02 -12.83 1.39
CA ALA A 8 0.11 -12.18 0.75
C ALA A 8 1.30 -12.03 1.72
N ASP A 9 2.50 -12.38 1.26
CA ASP A 9 3.75 -12.14 2.00
C ASP A 9 4.27 -10.69 1.85
N LEU A 10 3.71 -9.94 0.89
CA LEU A 10 4.07 -8.56 0.58
C LEU A 10 2.90 -7.86 -0.14
N VAL A 11 2.66 -6.59 0.18
CA VAL A 11 1.71 -5.73 -0.53
C VAL A 11 2.44 -4.56 -1.18
N VAL A 12 2.12 -4.29 -2.45
CA VAL A 12 2.63 -3.13 -3.18
C VAL A 12 1.46 -2.19 -3.48
N SER A 13 1.55 -0.95 -3.01
CA SER A 13 0.59 0.11 -3.34
C SER A 13 1.16 1.01 -4.43
N ALA A 14 0.36 1.39 -5.42
CA ALA A 14 0.76 2.29 -6.50
C ALA A 14 -0.16 3.52 -6.53
N GLY A 15 0.37 4.70 -6.24
CA GLY A 15 -0.39 5.95 -6.09
C GLY A 15 0.37 6.97 -5.26
N GLY A 16 -0.33 7.86 -4.55
CA GLY A 16 0.27 8.78 -3.59
C GLY A 16 0.19 8.28 -2.15
N ASP A 17 0.44 9.16 -1.18
CA ASP A 17 0.39 8.83 0.25
C ASP A 17 -0.96 8.27 0.69
N GLY A 18 -2.06 8.82 0.18
CA GLY A 18 -3.40 8.32 0.47
C GLY A 18 -3.57 6.85 0.04
N THR A 19 -2.96 6.45 -1.08
CA THR A 19 -2.97 5.07 -1.55
C THR A 19 -2.13 4.16 -0.67
N PHE A 20 -0.93 4.62 -0.29
CA PHE A 20 -0.08 3.89 0.65
C PHE A 20 -0.75 3.70 2.02
N LEU A 21 -1.30 4.76 2.60
CA LEU A 21 -1.98 4.72 3.90
C LEU A 21 -3.25 3.87 3.86
N THR A 22 -4.00 3.88 2.75
CA THR A 22 -5.17 3.00 2.58
C THR A 22 -4.76 1.53 2.53
N ALA A 23 -3.65 1.20 1.86
CA ALA A 23 -3.12 -0.16 1.85
C ALA A 23 -2.60 -0.55 3.25
N ALA A 24 -1.84 0.31 3.92
CA ALA A 24 -1.31 0.08 5.26
C ALA A 24 -2.42 -0.11 6.31
N ALA A 25 -3.50 0.67 6.25
CA ALA A 25 -4.65 0.54 7.14
C ALA A 25 -5.42 -0.78 6.97
N ALA A 26 -5.26 -1.47 5.84
CA ALA A 26 -5.85 -2.76 5.59
C ALA A 26 -5.00 -3.94 6.09
N ILE A 27 -3.74 -3.70 6.49
CA ILE A 27 -2.85 -4.71 7.05
C ILE A 27 -3.08 -4.82 8.55
N THR A 28 -3.45 -6.01 8.99
CA THR A 28 -3.73 -6.29 10.41
C THR A 28 -2.62 -7.09 11.09
N ASP A 29 -1.54 -7.39 10.38
CA ASP A 29 -0.39 -8.17 10.83
C ASP A 29 0.93 -7.48 10.46
N LYS A 30 2.02 -8.24 10.30
CA LYS A 30 3.36 -7.73 9.99
C LYS A 30 3.69 -7.73 8.49
N THR A 31 2.69 -7.96 7.62
CA THR A 31 2.91 -7.98 6.18
C THR A 31 3.47 -6.62 5.74
N PRO A 32 4.65 -6.58 5.10
CA PRO A 32 5.24 -5.33 4.65
C PRO A 32 4.41 -4.69 3.54
N VAL A 33 4.39 -3.36 3.51
CA VAL A 33 3.79 -2.56 2.43
C VAL A 33 4.87 -1.70 1.78
N ILE A 34 5.01 -1.80 0.46
CA ILE A 34 5.89 -0.94 -0.34
C ILE A 34 5.03 0.02 -1.17
N GLY A 35 5.29 1.32 -1.05
CA GLY A 35 4.66 2.35 -1.87
C GLY A 35 5.46 2.69 -3.12
N ILE A 36 4.81 2.67 -4.29
CA ILE A 36 5.33 3.19 -5.55
C ILE A 36 4.57 4.46 -5.90
N ASN A 37 5.28 5.59 -5.94
CA ASN A 37 4.69 6.84 -6.40
C ASN A 37 4.48 6.81 -7.92
N THR A 38 3.22 6.85 -8.36
CA THR A 38 2.86 6.82 -9.80
C THR A 38 2.86 8.20 -10.44
N ASP A 39 2.97 9.28 -9.66
CA ASP A 39 3.19 10.63 -10.15
C ASP A 39 4.39 11.29 -9.43
N PRO A 40 5.62 10.82 -9.70
CA PRO A 40 6.82 11.32 -9.04
C PRO A 40 7.20 12.75 -9.47
N VAL A 41 6.56 13.30 -10.52
CA VAL A 41 6.86 14.64 -11.05
C VAL A 41 5.87 15.69 -10.52
N GLY A 42 4.60 15.31 -10.34
CA GLY A 42 3.54 16.19 -9.81
C GLY A 42 3.38 16.17 -8.28
N SER A 43 4.09 15.28 -7.58
CA SER A 43 4.13 15.27 -6.11
C SER A 43 5.02 16.39 -5.59
N VAL A 44 4.43 17.41 -4.95
CA VAL A 44 5.12 18.53 -4.28
C VAL A 44 5.41 18.24 -2.82
#